data_AF-A0A0A3XR90-F1
#
_entry.id   AF-A0A0A3XR90-F1
#
_cell.length_a   1.000
_cell.length_b   1.000
_cell.length_c   1.000
_cell.angle_alpha   90.00
_cell.angle_beta   90.00
_cell.angle_gamma   90.00
#
_symmetry.space_group_name_H-M   'P 1'
#
loop_
_entity.id
_entity.type
_entity.pdbx_description
1 polymer ?
#
loop_
_entity_poly.entity_id
_entity_poly.type
_entity_poly.pdbx_seq_one_letter_code
_entity_poly.pdbx_strand_id
1 'polypeptide(L)'
;MTDNMFINGTFVKASASFMPSAASYAAGNIIDTAKEFVFADRMGRLLPPGSLIRIISAVMKVDASALISGEAAYTAHTYSVTPPSARANNSAWARASGDLPSYRGSLALGTPAAAGGTCYVKTQFSDQQDFELPGSSLFLELINAGTFTAAAVARQIFLYGFLV
;
A
#
# COMPACT_ATOMS: atom_id res chain seq x y z
N MET A 1 -8.93 -35.66 -7.38
CA MET A 1 -8.66 -34.57 -6.42
C MET A 1 -7.75 -33.60 -7.14
N THR A 2 -8.21 -32.41 -7.52
CA THR A 2 -7.36 -31.41 -8.16
C THR A 2 -6.42 -30.85 -7.12
N ASP A 3 -5.13 -31.02 -7.36
CA ASP A 3 -4.06 -30.54 -6.50
C ASP A 3 -4.19 -29.01 -6.34
N ASN A 4 -4.61 -28.56 -5.15
CA ASN A 4 -4.75 -27.15 -4.78
C ASN A 4 -3.40 -26.61 -4.27
N MET A 5 -2.31 -26.97 -4.94
CA MET A 5 -0.98 -26.52 -4.56
C MET A 5 -0.76 -25.09 -5.08
N PHE A 6 -0.36 -24.19 -4.18
CA PHE A 6 0.17 -22.90 -4.58
C PHE A 6 1.51 -23.13 -5.28
N ILE A 7 1.59 -22.76 -6.56
CA ILE A 7 2.79 -22.94 -7.38
C ILE A 7 3.44 -21.59 -7.66
N ASN A 8 4.75 -21.58 -7.83
CA ASN A 8 5.50 -20.39 -8.24
C ASN A 8 4.92 -19.84 -9.55
N GLY A 9 4.82 -18.52 -9.65
CA GLY A 9 4.15 -17.81 -10.73
C GLY A 9 2.63 -17.66 -10.54
N THR A 10 2.03 -18.15 -9.45
CA THR A 10 0.61 -17.90 -9.15
C THR A 10 0.40 -16.40 -8.97
N PHE A 11 -0.50 -15.81 -9.76
CA PHE A 11 -0.88 -14.40 -9.62
C PHE A 11 -1.57 -14.15 -8.29
N VAL A 12 -1.17 -13.07 -7.62
CA VAL A 12 -1.71 -12.65 -6.33
C VAL A 12 -2.07 -11.17 -6.35
N LYS A 13 -3.07 -10.80 -5.55
CA LYS A 13 -3.51 -9.43 -5.38
C LYS A 13 -3.90 -9.14 -3.94
N ALA A 14 -3.76 -7.88 -3.55
CA ALA A 14 -4.28 -7.35 -2.30
C ALA A 14 -4.76 -5.91 -2.50
N SER A 15 -5.68 -5.44 -1.66
CA SER A 15 -6.12 -4.05 -1.71
C SER A 15 -6.61 -3.57 -0.36
N ALA A 16 -6.39 -2.30 -0.06
CA ALA A 16 -6.98 -1.61 1.08
C ALA A 16 -7.25 -0.14 0.73
N SER A 17 -8.02 0.54 1.57
CA SER A 17 -8.30 1.96 1.44
C SER A 17 -7.78 2.74 2.64
N PHE A 18 -7.13 3.86 2.36
CA PHE A 18 -6.74 4.85 3.36
C PHE A 18 -7.70 6.03 3.29
N MET A 19 -8.25 6.45 4.42
CA MET A 19 -9.16 7.59 4.51
C MET A 19 -8.56 8.67 5.41
N PRO A 20 -7.96 9.74 4.85
CA PRO A 20 -7.48 10.83 5.68
C PRO A 20 -8.64 11.59 6.31
N SER A 21 -8.37 12.23 7.45
CA SER A 21 -9.24 13.29 7.95
C SER A 21 -9.21 14.51 7.03
N ALA A 22 -10.30 15.28 7.03
CA ALA A 22 -10.35 16.57 6.34
C ALA A 22 -9.52 17.61 7.11
N ALA A 23 -8.23 17.70 6.81
CA ALA A 23 -7.26 18.54 7.53
C ALA A 23 -6.05 18.89 6.65
N SER A 24 -5.19 19.79 7.13
CA SER A 24 -3.90 20.08 6.50
C SER A 24 -2.88 18.98 6.82
N TYR A 25 -2.19 18.49 5.80
CA TYR A 25 -1.11 17.51 5.88
C TYR A 25 0.18 18.17 5.40
N ALA A 26 1.23 18.07 6.20
CA ALA A 26 2.57 18.41 5.75
C ALA A 26 3.15 17.27 4.90
N ALA A 27 4.15 17.60 4.08
CA ALA A 27 4.95 16.59 3.40
C ALA A 27 5.56 15.59 4.39
N GLY A 28 5.52 14.31 4.05
CA GLY A 28 5.97 13.21 4.90
C GLY A 28 4.97 12.80 5.98
N ASN A 29 3.73 13.28 5.95
CA ASN A 29 2.69 12.84 6.89
C ASN A 29 2.05 11.52 6.45
N ILE A 30 1.46 10.82 7.40
CA ILE A 30 0.77 9.56 7.18
C ILE A 30 -0.70 9.84 6.86
N ILE A 31 -1.20 9.19 5.83
CA ILE A 31 -2.61 9.14 5.48
C ILE A 31 -3.25 7.97 6.21
N ASP A 32 -4.20 8.26 7.08
CA ASP A 32 -4.91 7.29 7.95
C ASP A 32 -3.95 6.54 8.90
N THR A 33 -4.37 5.41 9.44
CA THR A 33 -3.53 4.44 10.15
C THR A 33 -3.05 3.33 9.21
N ALA A 34 -2.10 2.52 9.67
CA ALA A 34 -1.64 1.34 8.93
C ALA A 34 -2.82 0.44 8.52
N LYS A 35 -2.81 -0.03 7.27
CA LYS A 35 -3.84 -0.94 6.72
C LYS A 35 -3.26 -2.28 6.36
N GLU A 36 -4.04 -3.33 6.62
CA GLU A 36 -3.72 -4.68 6.21
C GLU A 36 -4.07 -4.91 4.74
N PHE A 37 -3.12 -5.49 4.00
CA PHE A 37 -3.23 -5.95 2.63
C PHE A 37 -3.17 -7.47 2.62
N VAL A 38 -4.34 -8.10 2.69
CA VAL A 38 -4.47 -9.55 2.64
C VAL A 38 -4.30 -10.02 1.19
N PHE A 39 -3.27 -10.83 0.93
CA PHE A 39 -2.99 -11.38 -0.39
C PHE A 39 -3.77 -12.66 -0.63
N ALA A 40 -4.42 -12.70 -1.80
CA ALA A 40 -5.12 -13.86 -2.29
C ALA A 40 -4.79 -14.13 -3.76
N ASP A 41 -4.92 -15.39 -4.17
CA ASP A 41 -4.81 -15.79 -5.57
C ASP A 41 -6.03 -15.34 -6.40
N ARG A 42 -6.04 -15.68 -7.70
CA ARG A 42 -7.16 -15.39 -8.60
C ARG A 42 -8.49 -16.04 -8.18
N MET A 43 -8.45 -17.10 -7.37
CA MET A 43 -9.61 -17.83 -6.87
C MET A 43 -10.08 -17.31 -5.50
N GLY A 44 -9.40 -16.29 -4.95
CA GLY A 44 -9.71 -15.74 -3.63
C GLY A 44 -9.15 -16.56 -2.47
N ARG A 45 -8.24 -17.50 -2.72
CA ARG A 45 -7.60 -18.30 -1.68
C ARG A 45 -6.46 -17.50 -1.05
N LEU A 46 -6.44 -17.43 0.28
CA LEU A 46 -5.38 -16.77 1.01
C LEU A 46 -4.07 -17.53 0.83
N LEU A 47 -2.98 -16.78 0.70
CA LEU A 47 -1.65 -17.38 0.67
C LEU A 47 -1.30 -17.99 2.03
N PRO A 48 -0.62 -19.15 2.06
CA PRO A 48 -0.18 -19.75 3.31
C PRO A 48 0.92 -18.89 3.98
N PRO A 49 1.02 -18.91 5.32
CA PRO A 49 2.17 -18.36 6.05
C PRO A 49 3.51 -18.84 5.49
N GLY A 50 4.50 -17.94 5.43
CA GLY A 50 5.82 -18.20 4.84
C GLY A 50 5.88 -18.04 3.33
N SER A 51 4.79 -17.66 2.67
CA SER A 51 4.78 -17.40 1.23
C SER A 51 5.71 -16.23 0.88
N LEU A 52 6.53 -16.41 -0.16
CA LEU A 52 7.33 -15.34 -0.74
C LEU A 52 6.60 -14.77 -1.96
N ILE A 53 6.31 -13.47 -1.95
CA ILE A 53 5.63 -12.82 -3.08
C ILE A 53 6.51 -11.73 -3.69
N ARG A 54 6.39 -11.54 -5.00
CA ARG A 54 6.94 -10.38 -5.70
C ARG A 54 5.82 -9.44 -6.10
N ILE A 55 5.90 -8.18 -5.68
CA ILE A 55 4.97 -7.14 -6.13
C ILE A 55 5.53 -6.50 -7.39
N ILE A 56 4.76 -6.54 -8.48
CA ILE A 56 5.20 -6.03 -9.80
C ILE A 56 4.54 -4.72 -10.18
N SER A 57 3.37 -4.42 -9.62
CA SER A 57 2.69 -3.16 -9.88
C SER A 57 1.75 -2.78 -8.76
N ALA A 58 1.53 -1.47 -8.65
CA ALA A 58 0.51 -0.89 -7.82
C ALA A 58 -0.38 0.03 -8.65
N VAL A 59 -1.63 0.10 -8.25
CA VAL A 59 -2.60 1.06 -8.73
C VAL A 59 -3.13 1.81 -7.52
N MET A 60 -3.06 3.14 -7.55
CA MET A 60 -3.70 3.98 -6.56
C MET A 60 -4.79 4.81 -7.24
N LYS A 61 -5.97 4.78 -6.64
CA LYS A 61 -7.15 5.55 -7.05
C LYS A 61 -7.60 6.43 -5.90
N VAL A 62 -7.93 7.67 -6.21
CA VAL A 62 -8.55 8.63 -5.30
C VAL A 62 -9.89 9.03 -5.88
N ASP A 63 -10.95 8.93 -5.07
CA ASP A 63 -12.32 9.28 -5.46
C ASP A 63 -12.51 10.82 -5.48
N ALA A 64 -11.68 11.50 -6.25
CA ALA A 64 -11.66 12.95 -6.46
C ALA A 64 -11.57 13.25 -7.96
N SER A 65 -12.25 14.30 -8.41
CA SER A 65 -12.29 14.67 -9.84
C SER A 65 -11.05 15.42 -10.33
N ALA A 66 -10.24 15.94 -9.42
CA ALA A 66 -9.00 16.64 -9.68
C ALA A 66 -8.00 16.44 -8.54
N LEU A 67 -6.71 16.60 -8.85
CA LEU A 67 -5.65 16.58 -7.86
C LEU A 67 -5.78 17.82 -6.97
N ILE A 68 -5.67 17.66 -5.66
CA ILE A 68 -5.74 18.81 -4.74
C ILE A 68 -4.47 19.65 -4.93
N SER A 69 -4.60 20.98 -4.90
CA SER A 69 -3.44 21.87 -4.99
C SER A 69 -2.42 21.54 -3.90
N GLY A 70 -1.17 21.28 -4.31
CA GLY A 70 -0.07 20.91 -3.42
C GLY A 70 0.02 19.41 -3.09
N GLU A 71 -0.97 18.59 -3.51
CA GLU A 71 -0.87 17.13 -3.43
C GLU A 71 0.21 16.62 -4.39
N ALA A 72 0.98 15.62 -3.95
CA ALA A 72 2.13 15.11 -4.69
C ALA A 72 2.20 13.58 -4.61
N ALA A 73 3.39 13.02 -4.85
CA ALA A 73 3.60 11.58 -4.85
C ALA A 73 3.27 10.91 -3.51
N TYR A 74 2.93 9.63 -3.58
CA TYR A 74 2.73 8.78 -2.43
C TYR A 74 3.77 7.66 -2.36
N THR A 75 4.14 7.29 -1.14
CA THR A 75 4.99 6.13 -0.84
C THR A 75 4.28 5.25 0.17
N ALA A 76 4.24 3.94 -0.08
CA ALA A 76 3.77 2.96 0.88
C ALA A 76 4.95 2.31 1.60
N HIS A 77 5.06 2.51 2.91
CA HIS A 77 6.00 1.77 3.74
C HIS A 77 5.37 0.46 4.19
N THR A 78 6.08 -0.65 3.96
CA THR A 78 5.55 -2.01 4.14
C THR A 78 6.11 -2.67 5.39
N TYR A 79 5.26 -3.47 6.03
CA TYR A 79 5.56 -4.16 7.28
C TYR A 79 4.94 -5.56 7.28
N SER A 80 5.52 -6.46 8.06
CA SER A 80 5.07 -7.85 8.18
C SER A 80 3.98 -8.06 9.24
N VAL A 81 3.74 -7.04 10.06
CA VAL A 81 2.67 -6.92 11.07
C VAL A 81 2.26 -5.45 11.14
N THR A 82 1.10 -5.13 11.73
CA THR A 82 0.76 -3.74 12.08
C THR A 82 1.94 -3.11 12.84
N PRO A 83 2.52 -1.99 12.36
CA PRO A 83 3.67 -1.35 13.00
C PRO A 83 3.41 -1.10 14.48
N PRO A 84 4.28 -1.59 15.40
CA PRO A 84 4.10 -1.39 16.83
C PRO A 84 3.99 0.08 17.26
N SER A 85 4.62 1.00 16.52
CA SER A 85 4.50 2.44 16.75
C SER A 85 3.08 2.99 16.62
N ALA A 86 2.17 2.26 15.94
CA ALA A 86 0.76 2.58 15.80
C ALA A 86 0.50 4.06 15.45
N ARG A 87 1.25 4.58 14.47
CA ARG A 87 1.22 6.00 14.13
C ARG A 87 -0.19 6.42 13.70
N ALA A 88 -0.61 7.57 14.22
CA ALA A 88 -1.91 8.12 13.90
C ALA A 88 -1.91 8.83 12.55
N ASN A 89 -3.10 8.93 11.97
CA ASN A 89 -3.36 9.79 10.82
C ASN A 89 -2.81 11.22 11.02
N ASN A 90 -2.25 11.78 9.95
CA ASN A 90 -1.63 13.10 9.92
C ASN A 90 -0.42 13.30 10.84
N SER A 91 0.17 12.21 11.34
CA SER A 91 1.46 12.26 12.03
C SER A 91 2.60 12.28 11.03
N ALA A 92 3.70 12.95 11.36
CA ALA A 92 4.93 12.84 10.57
C ALA A 92 5.44 11.39 10.60
N TRP A 93 5.74 10.84 9.43
CA TRP A 93 6.35 9.54 9.34
C TRP A 93 7.82 9.63 9.75
N ALA A 94 8.17 8.86 10.77
CA ALA A 94 9.55 8.67 11.20
C ALA A 94 9.71 7.22 11.62
N ARG A 95 10.64 6.51 10.99
CA ARG A 95 10.89 5.08 11.27
C ARG A 95 11.31 4.91 12.73
N ALA A 96 10.44 4.27 13.51
CA ALA A 96 10.70 3.97 14.91
C ALA A 96 11.56 2.72 15.02
N SER A 97 12.45 2.68 16.01
CA SER A 97 13.31 1.52 16.28
C SER A 97 12.50 0.23 16.51
N GLY A 98 11.36 0.35 17.22
CA GLY A 98 10.45 -0.77 17.49
C GLY A 98 9.80 -1.38 16.24
N ASP A 99 9.78 -0.67 15.11
CA ASP A 99 9.20 -1.17 13.86
C ASP A 99 10.25 -1.83 12.95
N LEU A 100 11.55 -1.70 13.25
CA LEU A 100 12.61 -2.25 12.40
C LEU A 100 12.49 -3.77 12.16
N PRO A 101 12.13 -4.60 13.15
CA PRO A 101 11.98 -6.05 12.93
C PRO A 101 10.86 -6.38 11.94
N SER A 102 9.81 -5.57 11.87
CA SER A 102 8.66 -5.80 10.99
C SER A 102 8.76 -5.05 9.66
N TYR A 103 9.62 -4.05 9.52
CA TYR A 103 9.77 -3.29 8.28
C TYR A 103 10.25 -4.19 7.13
N ARG A 104 9.65 -4.02 5.95
CA ARG A 104 9.96 -4.80 4.74
C ARG A 104 10.37 -3.95 3.54
N GLY A 105 10.45 -2.63 3.68
CA GLY A 105 10.83 -1.73 2.60
C GLY A 105 9.69 -0.78 2.23
N SER A 106 9.80 -0.18 1.05
CA SER A 106 8.85 0.81 0.57
C SER A 106 8.57 0.67 -0.92
N LEU A 107 7.32 0.93 -1.28
CA LEU A 107 6.84 0.99 -2.66
C LEU A 107 6.54 2.45 -3.01
N ALA A 108 7.28 3.01 -3.97
CA ALA A 108 7.01 4.35 -4.49
C ALA A 108 5.80 4.31 -5.43
N LEU A 109 4.64 4.81 -5.00
CA LEU A 109 3.39 4.70 -5.77
C LEU A 109 3.26 5.77 -6.85
N GLY A 110 3.92 6.91 -6.68
CA GLY A 110 3.88 8.03 -7.62
C GLY A 110 2.77 9.05 -7.34
N THR A 111 2.60 10.01 -8.25
CA THR A 111 1.64 11.11 -8.12
C THR A 111 0.36 10.81 -8.90
N PRO A 112 -0.83 10.81 -8.25
CA PRO A 112 -2.10 10.70 -8.95
C PRO A 112 -2.28 11.84 -9.96
N ALA A 113 -2.85 11.53 -11.11
CA ALA A 113 -3.27 12.52 -12.11
C ALA A 113 -4.78 12.44 -12.33
N ALA A 114 -5.40 13.55 -12.68
CA ALA A 114 -6.82 13.59 -13.02
C ALA A 114 -7.09 12.75 -14.27
N ALA A 115 -8.04 11.82 -14.16
CA ALA A 115 -8.50 10.92 -15.22
C ALA A 115 -10.03 10.91 -15.22
N GLY A 116 -10.64 11.90 -15.89
CA GLY A 116 -12.06 11.89 -16.24
C GLY A 116 -13.03 11.71 -15.06
N GLY A 117 -12.77 12.36 -13.91
CA GLY A 117 -13.62 12.29 -12.71
C GLY A 117 -13.06 11.45 -11.57
N THR A 118 -11.92 10.79 -11.76
CA THR A 118 -11.14 10.14 -10.69
C THR A 118 -9.67 10.55 -10.79
N CYS A 119 -8.94 10.57 -9.69
CA CYS A 119 -7.50 10.73 -9.70
C CYS A 119 -6.83 9.35 -9.60
N TYR A 120 -5.82 9.10 -10.44
CA TYR A 120 -5.28 7.77 -10.62
C TYR A 120 -3.77 7.80 -10.89
N VAL A 121 -3.05 6.81 -10.36
CA VAL A 121 -1.68 6.48 -10.77
C VAL A 121 -1.49 4.98 -10.86
N LYS A 122 -0.73 4.55 -11.87
CA LYS A 122 -0.25 3.18 -12.03
C LYS A 122 1.25 3.19 -12.01
N THR A 123 1.83 2.32 -11.20
CA THR A 123 3.28 2.16 -11.10
C THR A 123 3.66 0.72 -11.36
N GLN A 124 4.68 0.53 -12.19
CA GLN A 124 5.35 -0.75 -12.38
C GLN A 124 6.68 -0.71 -11.62
N PHE A 125 6.92 -1.74 -10.81
CA PHE A 125 8.13 -1.87 -10.01
C PHE A 125 9.17 -2.67 -10.79
N SER A 126 10.30 -2.03 -11.12
CA SER A 126 11.40 -2.66 -11.85
C SER A 126 12.45 -3.30 -10.93
N ASP A 127 12.42 -2.96 -9.65
CA ASP A 127 13.38 -3.36 -8.62
C ASP A 127 13.12 -4.75 -8.04
N GLN A 128 12.08 -5.46 -8.50
CA GLN A 128 11.79 -6.87 -8.17
C GLN A 128 11.83 -7.16 -6.65
N GLN A 129 11.15 -6.34 -5.85
CA GLN A 129 11.11 -6.53 -4.40
C GLN A 129 10.29 -7.77 -4.02
N ASP A 130 10.93 -8.70 -3.31
CA ASP A 130 10.32 -9.89 -2.75
C ASP A 130 9.98 -9.69 -1.27
N PHE A 131 8.80 -10.15 -0.87
CA PHE A 131 8.26 -10.00 0.47
C PHE A 131 7.84 -11.35 1.01
N GLU A 132 8.49 -11.78 2.11
CA GLU A 132 8.02 -12.93 2.88
C GLU A 132 6.83 -12.51 3.73
N LEU A 133 5.75 -13.28 3.66
CA LEU A 133 4.52 -13.07 4.41
C LEU A 133 4.51 -13.98 5.66
N PRO A 134 4.64 -13.47 6.90
CA PRO A 134 4.51 -14.31 8.09
C PRO A 134 3.10 -14.87 8.29
N GLY A 135 2.10 -14.22 7.70
CA GLY A 135 0.73 -14.70 7.56
C GLY A 135 0.33 -14.70 6.08
N SER A 136 -0.85 -14.16 5.76
CA SER A 136 -1.28 -13.93 4.38
C SER A 136 -1.19 -12.46 3.96
N SER A 137 -0.57 -11.59 4.76
CA SER A 137 -0.76 -10.14 4.65
C SER A 137 0.56 -9.35 4.75
N LEU A 138 0.56 -8.18 4.11
CA LEU A 138 1.45 -7.07 4.45
C LEU A 138 0.64 -5.96 5.11
N PHE A 139 1.29 -5.13 5.90
CA PHE A 139 0.70 -3.96 6.53
C PHE A 139 1.39 -2.72 5.99
N LEU A 140 0.63 -1.74 5.52
CA LEU A 140 1.17 -0.56 4.86
C LEU A 140 0.80 0.71 5.61
N GLU A 141 1.77 1.60 5.77
CA GLU A 141 1.54 3.02 6.06
C GLU A 141 1.68 3.82 4.75
N LEU A 142 0.71 4.69 4.44
CA LEU A 142 0.71 5.52 3.24
C LEU A 142 1.20 6.93 3.58
N ILE A 143 2.24 7.40 2.90
CA ILE A 143 2.88 8.69 3.19
C ILE A 143 2.73 9.60 1.97
N ASN A 144 2.30 10.85 2.20
CA ASN A 144 2.25 11.88 1.15
C ASN A 144 3.58 12.65 1.05
N ALA A 145 3.99 13.03 -0.16
CA ALA A 145 5.18 13.85 -0.38
C ALA A 145 4.90 15.37 -0.49
N GLY A 146 3.63 15.75 -0.60
CA GLY A 146 3.22 17.15 -0.81
C GLY A 146 2.57 17.78 0.42
N THR A 147 2.51 19.10 0.49
CA THR A 147 1.74 19.80 1.52
C THR A 147 0.39 20.19 0.95
N PHE A 148 -0.70 19.68 1.52
CA PHE A 148 -2.05 19.89 0.99
C PHE A 148 -3.12 19.75 2.07
N THR A 149 -4.31 20.28 1.80
CA THR A 149 -5.50 20.06 2.65
C THR A 149 -6.27 18.88 2.11
N ALA A 150 -6.17 17.73 2.78
CA ALA A 150 -6.86 16.52 2.35
C ALA A 150 -8.37 16.68 2.48
N ALA A 151 -9.11 16.15 1.52
CA ALA A 151 -10.53 15.83 1.68
C ALA A 151 -10.65 14.42 2.30
N ALA A 152 -11.72 14.18 3.05
CA ALA A 152 -12.06 12.88 3.62
C ALA A 152 -12.58 11.92 2.54
N VAL A 153 -11.67 11.53 1.64
CA VAL A 153 -11.92 10.74 0.44
C VAL A 153 -10.99 9.54 0.42
N ALA A 154 -11.53 8.39 0.06
CA ALA A 154 -10.78 7.14 0.01
C ALA A 154 -9.63 7.21 -1.02
N ARG A 155 -8.47 6.75 -0.56
CA ARG A 155 -7.29 6.43 -1.37
C ARG A 155 -7.17 4.92 -1.41
N GLN A 156 -7.71 4.34 -2.48
CA GLN A 156 -7.72 2.90 -2.72
C GLN A 156 -6.39 2.49 -3.35
N ILE A 157 -5.74 1.49 -2.78
CA ILE A 157 -4.51 0.92 -3.34
C ILE A 157 -4.77 -0.55 -3.68
N PHE A 158 -4.37 -0.93 -4.87
CA PHE A 158 -4.36 -2.30 -5.35
C PHE A 158 -2.93 -2.70 -5.66
N LEU A 159 -2.49 -3.80 -5.07
CA LEU A 159 -1.18 -4.41 -5.30
C LEU A 159 -1.36 -5.67 -6.13
N TYR A 160 -0.52 -5.82 -7.15
CA TYR A 160 -0.50 -6.99 -8.01
C TYR A 160 0.89 -7.60 -8.04
N GLY A 161 0.95 -8.92 -7.96
CA GLY A 161 2.17 -9.67 -7.85
C GLY A 161 2.03 -11.11 -8.27
N PHE A 162 3.04 -11.90 -7.95
CA PHE A 162 3.01 -13.34 -8.06
C PHE A 162 3.75 -14.02 -6.89
N LEU A 163 3.39 -15.25 -6.59
CA LEU A 163 4.14 -16.13 -5.69
C LEU A 163 5.48 -16.50 -6.34
N VAL A 164 6.59 -16.34 -5.63
CA VAL A 164 7.95 -16.59 -6.13
C VAL A 164 8.34 -18.05 -6.03
#